data_AF-A0AAP2CE71-F1
#
_entry.id   AF-A0AAP2CE71-F1
#
_cell.length_a   1.000
_cell.length_b   1.000
_cell.length_c   1.000
_cell.angle_alpha   90.00
_cell.angle_beta   90.00
_cell.angle_gamma   90.00
#
_symmetry.space_group_name_H-M   'P 1'
#
loop_
_entity.id
_entity.type
_entity.pdbx_description
1 polymer ?
#
loop_
_entity_poly.entity_id
_entity_poly.type
_entity_poly.pdbx_seq_one_letter_code
_entity_poly.pdbx_strand_id
1 'polypeptide(L)'
;MKNPTKFTRWQNQVLALVSAVLLFSCSHLEPFQMEGDDVLLATNGGSPTSQQDIIPFTLDSDNGGNIECGQIDSEFELKTSGRADDDNGLFDDTFEWPDGFTITHDGTFVTWSYDPSKNNNLCIQELYIIVKGSNNANIYQYGAGINGDSGLAAPVFFNRQGKRIQPELSNLTLCYALDTCDDEDDPEICRRGTAWAANDKPGDDRYIPKGNWATYITFEDGKEYNIYLGQTNFIGTVTLKEKGNDVKMKFNLSSGGLQDVNNNVKIQGYSNPPSGNPAPGSFAHKFYIEESIFEVTIPKEDYYGIHLDAFQLCE
;
A
#
# COMPACT_ATOMS: atom_id res chain seq x y z
N MET A 1 25.17 18.75 85.48
CA MET A 1 26.15 18.06 84.59
C MET A 1 25.48 17.94 83.23
N LYS A 2 25.94 18.45 82.09
CA LYS A 2 27.12 19.21 81.62
C LYS A 2 26.63 20.16 80.50
N ASN A 3 26.97 21.45 80.60
CA ASN A 3 27.56 22.36 79.58
C ASN A 3 27.22 22.23 78.05
N PRO A 4 27.41 23.30 77.25
CA PRO A 4 26.73 24.61 77.21
C PRO A 4 26.51 25.08 75.74
N THR A 5 26.37 26.41 75.55
CA THR A 5 26.69 27.24 74.36
C THR A 5 25.66 27.47 73.24
N LYS A 6 25.31 28.77 73.18
CA LYS A 6 24.61 29.60 72.19
C LYS A 6 25.21 29.49 70.78
N PHE A 7 24.41 29.72 69.72
CA PHE A 7 24.48 30.91 68.84
C PHE A 7 23.45 30.88 67.70
N THR A 8 22.95 32.07 67.38
CA THR A 8 22.03 32.54 66.32
C THR A 8 22.35 32.14 64.88
N ARG A 9 21.30 31.96 64.03
CA ARG A 9 21.07 32.74 62.78
C ARG A 9 19.81 32.29 62.01
N TRP A 10 18.95 33.27 61.68
CA TRP A 10 18.39 33.55 60.35
C TRP A 10 18.09 32.36 59.41
N GLN A 11 16.80 32.12 59.11
CA GLN A 11 16.19 32.48 57.82
C GLN A 11 14.73 32.01 57.76
N ASN A 12 13.88 32.91 57.25
CA ASN A 12 12.46 32.74 57.04
C ASN A 12 12.17 31.67 55.99
N GLN A 13 11.24 30.76 56.27
CA GLN A 13 10.31 30.21 55.27
C GLN A 13 8.94 30.05 55.93
N VAL A 14 8.04 30.98 55.64
CA VAL A 14 6.61 30.88 55.95
C VAL A 14 5.88 30.47 54.68
N LEU A 15 5.09 29.42 54.86
CA LEU A 15 4.30 28.70 53.89
C LEU A 15 3.00 29.47 53.55
N ALA A 16 2.62 29.40 52.27
CA ALA A 16 1.27 29.38 51.69
C ALA A 16 0.23 30.45 52.08
N LEU A 17 -0.20 31.24 51.08
CA LEU A 17 -1.54 31.20 50.45
C LEU A 17 -1.78 32.50 49.66
N VAL A 18 -1.79 32.46 48.32
CA VAL A 18 -2.55 33.44 47.52
C VAL A 18 -3.08 32.76 46.25
N SER A 19 -4.39 32.88 46.11
CA SER A 19 -5.27 32.45 45.03
C SER A 19 -4.83 32.92 43.64
N ALA A 20 -4.77 32.00 42.68
CA ALA A 20 -4.66 32.33 41.26
C ALA A 20 -6.05 32.31 40.61
N VAL A 21 -6.55 33.49 40.28
CA VAL A 21 -7.63 33.71 39.31
C VAL A 21 -7.03 33.53 37.92
N LEU A 22 -7.30 32.39 37.28
CA LEU A 22 -7.01 32.19 35.86
C LEU A 22 -8.17 32.73 35.03
N LEU A 23 -7.98 33.91 34.44
CA LEU A 23 -8.80 34.41 33.35
C LEU A 23 -8.49 33.57 32.12
N PHE A 24 -9.38 32.63 31.79
CA PHE A 24 -9.47 32.01 30.47
C PHE A 24 -9.95 33.08 29.48
N SER A 25 -9.06 33.54 28.59
CA SER A 25 -9.48 34.19 27.35
C SER A 25 -10.09 33.12 26.45
N CYS A 26 -11.42 33.10 26.40
CA CYS A 26 -12.20 32.35 25.44
C CYS A 26 -12.11 33.10 24.09
N SER A 27 -11.11 32.79 23.27
CA SER A 27 -11.23 32.99 21.84
C SER A 27 -12.13 31.89 21.31
N HIS A 28 -13.33 32.29 20.90
CA HIS A 28 -14.32 31.50 20.19
C HIS A 28 -13.69 31.02 18.88
N LEU A 29 -13.04 29.85 18.92
CA LEU A 29 -12.87 29.03 17.73
C LEU A 29 -14.22 28.35 17.55
N GLU A 30 -14.97 28.83 16.56
CA GLU A 30 -16.04 28.02 15.98
C GLU A 30 -15.42 26.65 15.68
N PRO A 31 -16.00 25.54 16.15
CA PRO A 31 -15.55 24.24 15.69
C PRO A 31 -15.72 24.27 14.18
N PHE A 32 -14.61 24.22 13.46
CA PHE A 32 -14.62 23.89 12.06
C PHE A 32 -15.30 22.52 11.99
N GLN A 33 -16.57 22.54 11.61
CA GLN A 33 -17.37 21.37 11.37
C GLN A 33 -16.79 20.80 10.08
N MET A 34 -15.76 19.98 10.21
CA MET A 34 -15.44 19.01 9.18
C MET A 34 -16.72 18.20 9.00
N GLU A 35 -17.43 18.46 7.91
CA GLU A 35 -18.28 17.46 7.32
C GLU A 35 -17.42 16.21 7.21
N GLY A 36 -17.80 15.17 7.95
CA GLY A 36 -17.11 13.90 7.92
C GLY A 36 -17.32 13.33 6.54
N ASP A 37 -16.29 13.37 5.72
CA ASP A 37 -16.09 12.31 4.75
C ASP A 37 -15.96 11.03 5.58
N ASP A 38 -16.89 10.10 5.39
CA ASP A 38 -16.86 8.77 6.00
C ASP A 38 -15.53 8.11 5.62
N VAL A 39 -14.54 8.22 6.51
CA VAL A 39 -13.26 7.55 6.36
C VAL A 39 -13.50 6.06 6.60
N LEU A 40 -13.74 5.33 5.52
CA LEU A 40 -13.79 3.87 5.53
C LEU A 40 -12.51 3.31 6.17
N LEU A 41 -12.68 2.61 7.28
CA LEU A 41 -11.56 1.98 7.97
C LEU A 41 -11.18 0.69 7.24
N ALA A 42 -10.15 0.76 6.40
CA ALA A 42 -9.50 -0.41 5.83
C ALA A 42 -8.86 -1.28 6.92
N THR A 43 -9.53 -2.37 7.27
CA THR A 43 -8.93 -3.43 8.08
C THR A 43 -8.12 -4.32 7.17
N ASN A 44 -6.87 -3.94 7.08
CA ASN A 44 -5.81 -4.66 6.42
C ASN A 44 -5.79 -6.16 6.92
N GLY A 45 -5.43 -7.19 6.13
CA GLY A 45 -5.15 -8.57 6.59
C GLY A 45 -6.34 -9.51 6.55
N GLY A 46 -7.14 -9.33 5.51
CA GLY A 46 -8.27 -10.20 5.21
C GLY A 46 -7.81 -11.63 5.00
N SER A 47 -8.75 -12.54 5.18
CA SER A 47 -8.58 -13.95 4.91
C SER A 47 -9.74 -14.38 4.03
N PRO A 48 -9.50 -15.23 3.03
CA PRO A 48 -8.28 -16.01 2.76
C PRO A 48 -7.20 -15.25 1.95
N THR A 49 -5.94 -15.65 2.14
CA THR A 49 -4.84 -15.35 1.19
C THR A 49 -5.09 -16.14 -0.09
N SER A 50 -4.85 -15.53 -1.25
CA SER A 50 -4.98 -16.21 -2.54
C SER A 50 -3.87 -17.25 -2.77
N GLN A 51 -3.96 -18.00 -3.86
CA GLN A 51 -2.95 -19.00 -4.23
C GLN A 51 -1.61 -18.40 -4.67
N GLN A 52 -1.59 -17.13 -5.10
CA GLN A 52 -0.35 -16.38 -5.35
C GLN A 52 0.15 -15.60 -4.12
N ASP A 53 -0.24 -16.04 -2.92
CA ASP A 53 0.14 -15.41 -1.66
C ASP A 53 -0.31 -13.94 -1.53
N ILE A 54 -1.33 -13.52 -2.30
CA ILE A 54 -1.91 -12.18 -2.19
C ILE A 54 -2.82 -12.12 -0.97
N ILE A 55 -2.42 -11.31 0.00
CA ILE A 55 -3.19 -11.06 1.23
C ILE A 55 -4.16 -9.91 0.96
N PRO A 56 -5.49 -10.14 0.99
CA PRO A 56 -6.44 -9.06 0.75
C PRO A 56 -6.48 -8.07 1.92
N PHE A 57 -7.01 -6.89 1.65
CA PHE A 57 -7.47 -5.97 2.70
C PHE A 57 -9.00 -5.96 2.75
N THR A 58 -9.55 -5.75 3.94
CA THR A 58 -10.99 -5.73 4.17
C THR A 58 -11.45 -4.29 4.38
N LEU A 59 -12.29 -3.78 3.49
CA LEU A 59 -13.03 -2.54 3.72
C LEU A 59 -14.37 -2.89 4.39
N ASP A 60 -14.64 -2.22 5.51
CA ASP A 60 -15.94 -2.29 6.17
C ASP A 60 -16.81 -1.19 5.56
N SER A 61 -17.83 -1.57 4.79
CA SER A 61 -18.83 -0.62 4.31
C SER A 61 -19.76 -0.29 5.48
N ASP A 62 -19.94 0.98 5.81
CA ASP A 62 -20.89 1.36 6.86
C ASP A 62 -22.26 0.72 6.61
N ASN A 63 -22.72 -0.08 7.58
CA ASN A 63 -23.99 -0.81 7.56
C ASN A 63 -24.15 -1.87 6.45
N GLY A 64 -23.06 -2.49 5.99
CA GLY A 64 -23.12 -3.66 5.08
C GLY A 64 -23.39 -3.30 3.62
N GLY A 65 -23.19 -2.04 3.24
CA GLY A 65 -23.19 -1.57 1.86
C GLY A 65 -22.19 -2.28 0.94
N ASN A 66 -22.18 -1.93 -0.34
CA ASN A 66 -21.15 -2.43 -1.25
C ASN A 66 -19.99 -1.45 -1.28
N ILE A 67 -18.79 -1.99 -1.49
CA ILE A 67 -17.61 -1.17 -1.76
C ILE A 67 -17.60 -0.84 -3.25
N GLU A 68 -17.39 0.44 -3.56
CA GLU A 68 -17.28 0.94 -4.93
C GLU A 68 -15.82 1.20 -5.30
N CYS A 69 -15.50 1.13 -6.60
CA CYS A 69 -14.15 1.39 -7.09
C CYS A 69 -13.64 2.80 -6.75
N GLY A 70 -14.54 3.79 -6.63
CA GLY A 70 -14.18 5.16 -6.23
C GLY A 70 -13.72 5.28 -4.78
N GLN A 71 -13.88 4.24 -3.96
CA GLN A 71 -13.42 4.20 -2.56
C GLN A 71 -12.02 3.59 -2.43
N ILE A 72 -11.43 3.12 -3.53
CA ILE A 72 -10.08 2.55 -3.57
C ILE A 72 -9.09 3.68 -3.87
N ASP A 73 -8.08 3.83 -3.02
CA ASP A 73 -6.95 4.73 -3.25
C ASP A 73 -6.01 4.09 -4.28
N SER A 74 -6.03 4.62 -5.50
CA SER A 74 -5.23 4.18 -6.65
C SER A 74 -4.58 5.38 -7.32
N GLU A 75 -3.38 5.16 -7.87
CA GLU A 75 -2.66 6.16 -8.66
C GLU A 75 -3.22 6.30 -10.09
N PHE A 76 -4.08 5.36 -10.51
CA PHE A 76 -4.68 5.31 -11.84
C PHE A 76 -6.18 5.62 -11.82
N GLU A 77 -6.71 6.09 -12.95
CA GLU A 77 -8.16 6.19 -13.14
C GLU A 77 -8.76 4.79 -13.34
N LEU A 78 -9.41 4.26 -12.31
CA LEU A 78 -9.99 2.91 -12.33
C LEU A 78 -11.33 2.88 -13.08
N LYS A 79 -11.42 1.99 -14.07
CA LYS A 79 -12.71 1.54 -14.64
C LYS A 79 -13.35 0.51 -13.72
N THR A 80 -14.66 0.32 -13.85
CA THR A 80 -15.40 -0.69 -13.08
C THR A 80 -16.10 -1.67 -14.01
N SER A 81 -16.13 -2.95 -13.62
CA SER A 81 -17.01 -3.95 -14.27
C SER A 81 -18.49 -3.71 -13.95
N GLY A 82 -18.80 -2.84 -12.98
CA GLY A 82 -20.06 -2.92 -12.25
C GLY A 82 -20.08 -4.14 -11.32
N ARG A 83 -21.22 -4.35 -10.68
CA ARG A 83 -21.40 -5.40 -9.67
C ARG A 83 -22.00 -6.65 -10.31
N ALA A 84 -21.25 -7.76 -10.26
CA ALA A 84 -21.77 -9.07 -10.61
C ALA A 84 -22.36 -9.70 -9.36
N ASP A 85 -23.69 -9.69 -9.25
CA ASP A 85 -24.39 -10.35 -8.15
C ASP A 85 -24.42 -11.87 -8.38
N ASP A 86 -24.14 -12.64 -7.32
CA ASP A 86 -24.27 -14.11 -7.31
C ASP A 86 -25.67 -14.49 -6.79
N ASP A 87 -26.41 -15.28 -7.58
CA ASP A 87 -27.67 -15.87 -7.16
C ASP A 87 -27.59 -17.41 -7.26
N ASN A 88 -27.35 -18.04 -6.10
CA ASN A 88 -27.24 -19.49 -5.92
C ASN A 88 -26.06 -20.13 -6.69
N GLY A 89 -24.90 -19.50 -6.65
CA GLY A 89 -23.67 -20.05 -7.23
C GLY A 89 -23.55 -19.80 -8.73
N LEU A 90 -24.31 -18.85 -9.26
CA LEU A 90 -24.20 -18.36 -10.64
C LEU A 90 -24.27 -16.83 -10.62
N PHE A 91 -23.40 -16.18 -11.38
CA PHE A 91 -23.59 -14.76 -11.71
C PHE A 91 -24.84 -14.58 -12.59
N ASP A 92 -25.48 -13.40 -12.47
CA ASP A 92 -26.56 -12.95 -13.35
C ASP A 92 -26.21 -13.21 -14.83
N ASP A 93 -27.09 -13.89 -15.55
CA ASP A 93 -26.86 -14.30 -16.95
C ASP A 93 -26.84 -13.12 -17.92
N THR A 94 -27.30 -11.94 -17.47
CA THR A 94 -27.21 -10.68 -18.19
C THR A 94 -25.92 -9.91 -17.91
N PHE A 95 -25.15 -10.31 -16.89
CA PHE A 95 -23.88 -9.66 -16.55
C PHE A 95 -22.75 -10.15 -17.45
N GLU A 96 -22.13 -9.23 -18.18
CA GLU A 96 -20.97 -9.51 -19.01
C GLU A 96 -19.70 -8.96 -18.36
N TRP A 97 -18.69 -9.82 -18.22
CA TRP A 97 -17.37 -9.39 -17.76
C TRP A 97 -16.70 -8.51 -18.81
N PRO A 98 -15.88 -7.52 -18.40
CA PRO A 98 -15.11 -6.73 -19.34
C PRO A 98 -14.23 -7.61 -20.23
N ASP A 99 -14.02 -7.18 -21.47
CA ASP A 99 -13.22 -7.90 -22.45
C ASP A 99 -11.86 -8.34 -21.88
N GLY A 100 -11.47 -9.58 -22.21
CA GLY A 100 -10.23 -10.18 -21.71
C GLY A 100 -10.36 -10.88 -20.35
N PHE A 101 -11.30 -10.48 -19.48
CA PHE A 101 -11.49 -11.13 -18.19
C PHE A 101 -12.27 -12.44 -18.33
N THR A 102 -11.83 -13.46 -17.60
CA THR A 102 -12.58 -14.70 -17.39
C THR A 102 -12.65 -14.94 -15.89
N ILE A 103 -13.87 -14.93 -15.35
CA ILE A 103 -14.13 -15.16 -13.93
C ILE A 103 -14.94 -16.46 -13.77
N THR A 104 -14.54 -17.28 -12.82
CA THR A 104 -15.28 -18.48 -12.39
C THR A 104 -15.25 -18.57 -10.87
N HIS A 105 -16.22 -19.28 -10.28
CA HIS A 105 -16.25 -19.53 -8.84
C HIS A 105 -16.96 -20.85 -8.53
N ASP A 106 -16.71 -21.40 -7.34
CA ASP A 106 -17.36 -22.61 -6.82
C ASP A 106 -18.48 -22.32 -5.80
N GLY A 107 -18.99 -21.08 -5.84
CA GLY A 107 -19.93 -20.51 -4.87
C GLY A 107 -19.23 -19.84 -3.68
N THR A 108 -17.94 -20.10 -3.43
CA THR A 108 -17.19 -19.46 -2.32
C THR A 108 -15.89 -18.81 -2.79
N PHE A 109 -15.08 -19.58 -3.53
CA PHE A 109 -13.78 -19.15 -4.02
C PHE A 109 -13.88 -18.73 -5.47
N VAL A 110 -13.29 -17.57 -5.77
CA VAL A 110 -13.21 -16.97 -7.08
C VAL A 110 -11.85 -17.28 -7.70
N THR A 111 -11.89 -17.57 -8.99
CA THR A 111 -10.73 -17.70 -9.88
C THR A 111 -10.90 -16.74 -11.03
N TRP A 112 -9.84 -16.02 -11.37
CA TRP A 112 -9.84 -15.09 -12.48
C TRP A 112 -8.63 -15.31 -13.38
N SER A 113 -8.80 -14.97 -14.64
CA SER A 113 -7.71 -14.78 -15.58
C SER A 113 -8.00 -13.62 -16.51
N TYR A 114 -6.93 -13.11 -17.13
CA TYR A 114 -6.98 -12.03 -18.10
C TYR A 114 -6.17 -12.39 -19.34
N ASP A 115 -6.79 -12.21 -20.51
CA ASP A 115 -6.19 -12.46 -21.82
C ASP A 115 -6.20 -11.16 -22.64
N PRO A 116 -5.05 -10.46 -22.76
CA PRO A 116 -4.98 -9.18 -23.45
C PRO A 116 -5.34 -9.28 -24.94
N SER A 117 -5.16 -10.45 -25.57
CA SER A 117 -5.48 -10.66 -26.98
C SER A 117 -6.98 -10.52 -27.29
N LYS A 118 -7.81 -10.64 -26.25
CA LYS A 118 -9.27 -10.48 -26.34
C LYS A 118 -9.74 -9.06 -26.05
N ASN A 119 -8.83 -8.15 -25.68
CA ASN A 119 -9.15 -6.77 -25.34
C ASN A 119 -8.17 -5.79 -25.99
N ASN A 120 -8.08 -5.85 -27.32
CA ASN A 120 -7.26 -4.94 -28.14
C ASN A 120 -5.78 -4.85 -27.69
N ASN A 121 -5.23 -5.95 -27.17
CA ASN A 121 -3.87 -6.01 -26.63
C ASN A 121 -3.63 -5.00 -25.51
N LEU A 122 -4.61 -4.79 -24.63
CA LEU A 122 -4.44 -3.97 -23.43
C LEU A 122 -4.03 -4.86 -22.25
N CYS A 123 -3.04 -4.45 -21.47
CA CYS A 123 -2.52 -5.15 -20.31
C CYS A 123 -3.01 -4.50 -19.01
N ILE A 124 -3.11 -5.31 -17.96
CA ILE A 124 -3.39 -4.81 -16.61
C ILE A 124 -2.22 -3.95 -16.17
N GLN A 125 -2.49 -2.69 -15.84
CA GLN A 125 -1.57 -1.84 -15.07
C GLN A 125 -1.83 -2.01 -13.58
N GLU A 126 -3.11 -1.95 -13.21
CA GLU A 126 -3.58 -2.17 -11.85
C GLU A 126 -4.97 -2.81 -11.86
N LEU A 127 -5.19 -3.77 -10.96
CA LEU A 127 -6.46 -4.47 -10.82
C LEU A 127 -6.75 -4.69 -9.34
N TYR A 128 -7.95 -4.31 -8.92
CA TYR A 128 -8.53 -4.67 -7.63
C TYR A 128 -9.76 -5.55 -7.85
N ILE A 129 -9.84 -6.64 -7.10
CA ILE A 129 -10.99 -7.55 -7.11
C ILE A 129 -11.65 -7.48 -5.75
N ILE A 130 -12.85 -6.91 -5.72
CA ILE A 130 -13.70 -6.79 -4.52
C ILE A 130 -14.58 -8.03 -4.44
N VAL A 131 -14.34 -8.87 -3.43
CA VAL A 131 -15.08 -10.11 -3.19
C VAL A 131 -15.94 -9.95 -1.94
N LYS A 132 -17.26 -9.95 -2.11
CA LYS A 132 -18.22 -9.78 -1.02
C LYS A 132 -19.05 -11.04 -0.83
N GLY A 133 -19.30 -11.38 0.44
CA GLY A 133 -20.11 -12.53 0.83
C GLY A 133 -21.01 -12.30 2.04
N SER A 134 -20.87 -11.14 2.69
CA SER A 134 -21.68 -10.72 3.83
C SER A 134 -21.54 -9.19 3.97
N ASN A 135 -21.53 -8.67 5.19
CA ASN A 135 -21.40 -7.23 5.43
C ASN A 135 -20.07 -6.66 4.92
N ASN A 136 -19.01 -7.47 4.86
CA ASN A 136 -17.66 -7.00 4.54
C ASN A 136 -17.19 -7.56 3.19
N ALA A 137 -16.22 -6.89 2.58
CA ALA A 137 -15.58 -7.31 1.34
C ALA A 137 -14.07 -7.44 1.51
N ASN A 138 -13.48 -8.47 0.88
CA ASN A 138 -12.04 -8.57 0.70
C ASN A 138 -11.68 -7.94 -0.63
N ILE A 139 -10.56 -7.22 -0.68
CA ILE A 139 -10.06 -6.57 -1.88
C ILE A 139 -8.66 -7.11 -2.14
N TYR A 140 -8.52 -7.77 -3.29
CA TYR A 140 -7.26 -8.32 -3.78
C TYR A 140 -6.68 -7.36 -4.80
N GLN A 141 -5.46 -6.88 -4.57
CA GLN A 141 -4.75 -5.96 -5.47
C GLN A 141 -3.70 -6.70 -6.29
N TYR A 142 -3.70 -6.45 -7.59
CA TYR A 142 -2.79 -7.00 -8.58
C TYR A 142 -2.17 -5.86 -9.37
N GLY A 143 -0.85 -5.90 -9.51
CA GLY A 143 -0.12 -5.00 -10.39
C GLY A 143 0.09 -5.62 -11.77
N ALA A 144 0.77 -4.86 -12.61
CA ALA A 144 1.16 -5.29 -13.94
C ALA A 144 1.93 -6.62 -13.98
N GLY A 145 1.68 -7.40 -15.05
CA GLY A 145 2.30 -8.70 -15.30
C GLY A 145 1.62 -9.88 -14.62
N ILE A 146 0.57 -9.66 -13.81
CA ILE A 146 -0.27 -10.72 -13.24
C ILE A 146 -1.55 -10.86 -14.06
N ASN A 147 -1.73 -12.03 -14.69
CA ASN A 147 -2.84 -12.29 -15.61
C ASN A 147 -3.83 -13.35 -15.07
N GLY A 148 -3.78 -13.65 -13.78
CA GLY A 148 -4.74 -14.54 -13.14
C GLY A 148 -4.31 -14.94 -11.74
N ASP A 149 -5.28 -15.35 -10.94
CA ASP A 149 -5.10 -15.87 -9.58
C ASP A 149 -6.35 -16.66 -9.18
N SER A 150 -6.28 -17.39 -8.07
CA SER A 150 -7.41 -18.16 -7.54
C SER A 150 -7.38 -18.24 -6.02
N GLY A 151 -8.47 -18.74 -5.44
CA GLY A 151 -8.62 -18.82 -3.98
C GLY A 151 -9.01 -17.49 -3.34
N LEU A 152 -9.46 -16.53 -4.13
CA LEU A 152 -10.02 -15.28 -3.63
C LEU A 152 -11.37 -15.57 -2.99
N ALA A 153 -11.66 -15.04 -1.81
CA ALA A 153 -12.98 -15.17 -1.21
C ALA A 153 -13.29 -13.97 -0.32
N ALA A 154 -14.56 -13.84 0.08
CA ALA A 154 -14.99 -12.82 1.02
C ALA A 154 -14.36 -13.00 2.42
N PRO A 155 -14.40 -11.99 3.31
CA PRO A 155 -13.78 -12.07 4.62
C PRO A 155 -14.39 -13.18 5.48
N VAL A 156 -13.54 -13.98 6.13
CA VAL A 156 -14.00 -14.93 7.14
C VAL A 156 -14.56 -14.22 8.36
N PHE A 157 -15.58 -14.80 8.98
CA PHE A 157 -16.10 -14.36 10.27
C PHE A 157 -16.21 -15.53 11.26
N PHE A 158 -16.35 -15.22 12.54
CA PHE A 158 -16.54 -16.21 13.59
C PHE A 158 -17.99 -16.21 14.05
N ASN A 159 -18.61 -17.38 14.08
CA ASN A 159 -19.97 -17.48 14.63
C ASN A 159 -19.94 -17.34 16.17
N ARG A 160 -21.12 -17.32 16.81
CA ARG A 160 -21.24 -17.20 18.28
C ARG A 160 -20.51 -18.31 19.07
N GLN A 161 -20.14 -19.41 18.42
CA GLN A 161 -19.43 -20.54 19.03
C GLN A 161 -17.91 -20.46 18.77
N GLY A 162 -17.41 -19.39 18.15
CA GLY A 162 -16.01 -19.23 17.78
C GLY A 162 -15.57 -20.10 16.60
N LYS A 163 -16.50 -20.69 15.84
CA LYS A 163 -16.17 -21.42 14.61
C LYS A 163 -15.91 -20.42 13.49
N ARG A 164 -14.77 -20.54 12.82
CA ARG A 164 -14.43 -19.79 11.60
C ARG A 164 -15.35 -20.23 10.46
N ILE A 165 -15.99 -19.27 9.81
CA ILE A 165 -16.90 -19.45 8.68
C ILE A 165 -16.36 -18.65 7.50
N GLN A 166 -16.31 -19.30 6.35
CA GLN A 166 -16.09 -18.68 5.05
C GLN A 166 -17.47 -18.44 4.43
N PRO A 167 -17.90 -17.19 4.18
CA PRO A 167 -19.21 -16.92 3.60
C PRO A 167 -19.32 -17.31 2.12
N GLU A 168 -20.58 -17.53 1.73
CA GLU A 168 -21.16 -17.49 0.37
C GLU A 168 -20.54 -16.36 -0.47
N LEU A 169 -20.22 -16.51 -1.75
CA LEU A 169 -20.06 -15.34 -2.62
C LEU A 169 -21.44 -14.67 -2.76
N SER A 170 -21.49 -13.34 -2.61
CA SER A 170 -22.71 -12.55 -2.79
C SER A 170 -22.59 -11.64 -4.00
N ASN A 171 -21.44 -11.00 -4.18
CA ASN A 171 -21.13 -10.29 -5.41
C ASN A 171 -19.63 -10.10 -5.59
N LEU A 172 -19.26 -9.77 -6.82
CA LEU A 172 -17.90 -9.48 -7.25
C LEU A 172 -17.85 -8.17 -8.02
N THR A 173 -16.79 -7.40 -7.87
CA THR A 173 -16.54 -6.19 -8.67
C THR A 173 -15.06 -6.10 -9.02
N LEU A 174 -14.76 -5.81 -10.29
CA LEU A 174 -13.41 -5.50 -10.77
C LEU A 174 -13.27 -3.97 -10.85
N CYS A 175 -12.18 -3.47 -10.29
CA CYS A 175 -11.73 -2.09 -10.46
C CYS A 175 -10.37 -2.13 -11.14
N TYR A 176 -10.26 -1.60 -12.35
CA TYR A 176 -9.12 -1.92 -13.20
C TYR A 176 -8.66 -0.72 -14.04
N ALA A 177 -7.34 -0.60 -14.18
CA ALA A 177 -6.67 0.27 -15.13
C ALA A 177 -5.94 -0.61 -16.15
N LEU A 178 -6.24 -0.39 -17.43
CA LEU A 178 -5.56 -1.05 -18.53
C LEU A 178 -4.84 -0.01 -19.35
N ASP A 179 -3.70 -0.41 -19.89
CA ASP A 179 -2.96 0.35 -20.89
C ASP A 179 -2.58 -0.59 -22.03
N THR A 180 -2.03 -0.07 -23.13
CA THR A 180 -1.47 -0.93 -24.17
C THR A 180 -0.48 -1.92 -23.54
N CYS A 181 -0.67 -3.21 -23.78
CA CYS A 181 0.44 -4.14 -23.68
C CYS A 181 1.47 -3.58 -24.63
N ASP A 182 2.60 -3.12 -24.08
CA ASP A 182 3.66 -2.57 -24.89
C ASP A 182 4.18 -3.65 -25.85
N ASP A 183 3.57 -3.69 -27.02
CA ASP A 183 4.23 -4.14 -28.22
C ASP A 183 4.32 -2.87 -29.06
N GLU A 184 5.53 -2.31 -29.21
CA GLU A 184 6.06 -1.84 -30.51
C GLU A 184 7.48 -1.21 -30.48
N ASP A 185 8.12 -0.86 -29.35
CA ASP A 185 9.48 -0.26 -29.43
C ASP A 185 10.64 -1.07 -28.81
N ASP A 186 10.39 -2.10 -28.01
CA ASP A 186 11.49 -2.94 -27.51
C ASP A 186 11.06 -4.39 -27.19
N PRO A 187 11.32 -5.37 -28.08
CA PRO A 187 11.03 -6.78 -27.82
C PRO A 187 11.85 -7.37 -26.65
N GLU A 188 12.79 -6.60 -26.10
CA GLU A 188 13.50 -6.96 -24.89
C GLU A 188 12.73 -6.62 -23.62
N ILE A 189 11.59 -5.89 -23.64
CA ILE A 189 10.81 -5.54 -22.44
C ILE A 189 9.60 -6.48 -22.27
N CYS A 190 9.57 -7.21 -21.15
CA CYS A 190 8.51 -8.19 -20.86
C CYS A 190 7.43 -7.67 -19.91
N ARG A 191 7.76 -6.71 -19.05
CA ARG A 191 6.83 -6.15 -18.04
C ARG A 191 7.17 -4.71 -17.75
N ARG A 192 6.15 -3.88 -17.51
CA ARG A 192 6.26 -2.55 -16.90
C ARG A 192 5.50 -2.52 -15.59
N GLY A 193 5.70 -1.46 -14.80
CA GLY A 193 4.93 -1.20 -13.59
C GLY A 193 5.77 -0.57 -12.48
N THR A 194 5.28 -0.72 -11.26
CA THR A 194 5.91 -0.18 -10.07
C THR A 194 6.89 -1.16 -9.45
N ALA A 195 8.07 -0.68 -9.07
CA ALA A 195 9.08 -1.43 -8.35
C ALA A 195 9.48 -0.78 -7.02
N TRP A 196 9.80 -1.60 -6.02
CA TRP A 196 10.21 -1.16 -4.69
C TRP A 196 11.48 -1.87 -4.23
N ALA A 197 12.35 -1.15 -3.50
CA ALA A 197 13.47 -1.76 -2.78
C ALA A 197 12.97 -2.43 -1.48
N ALA A 198 13.46 -3.63 -1.16
CA ALA A 198 13.02 -4.41 -0.01
C ALA A 198 14.20 -4.82 0.89
N ASN A 199 13.97 -5.02 2.20
CA ASN A 199 14.98 -5.52 3.13
C ASN A 199 15.39 -6.96 2.77
N ASP A 200 14.44 -7.89 2.83
CA ASP A 200 14.64 -9.29 2.46
C ASP A 200 13.76 -9.67 1.26
N LYS A 201 12.44 -9.49 1.38
CA LYS A 201 11.47 -9.71 0.29
C LYS A 201 10.44 -8.59 0.22
N PRO A 202 9.82 -8.38 -0.96
CA PRO A 202 8.73 -7.43 -1.10
C PRO A 202 7.61 -7.75 -0.12
N GLY A 203 7.15 -6.73 0.58
CA GLY A 203 6.06 -6.87 1.51
C GLY A 203 6.41 -7.40 2.91
N ASP A 204 7.69 -7.59 3.25
CA ASP A 204 8.09 -7.90 4.64
C ASP A 204 7.98 -6.65 5.55
N ASP A 205 8.60 -5.54 5.14
CA ASP A 205 8.59 -4.27 5.86
C ASP A 205 7.70 -3.23 5.17
N ARG A 206 6.39 -3.42 5.30
CA ARG A 206 5.39 -2.58 4.62
C ARG A 206 5.14 -1.27 5.34
N TYR A 207 4.90 -0.24 4.54
CA TYR A 207 4.37 1.06 5.00
C TYR A 207 3.13 0.95 5.87
N ILE A 208 2.25 0.06 5.44
CA ILE A 208 1.04 -0.31 6.15
C ILE A 208 1.03 -1.84 6.23
N PRO A 209 0.81 -2.43 7.42
CA PRO A 209 0.97 -3.88 7.58
C PRO A 209 0.11 -4.73 6.66
N LYS A 210 -0.98 -4.18 6.09
CA LYS A 210 -1.73 -4.91 5.09
C LYS A 210 -2.24 -3.99 3.95
N GLY A 211 -2.82 -4.54 2.87
CA GLY A 211 -3.21 -3.78 1.69
C GLY A 211 -2.07 -3.66 0.68
N ASN A 212 -1.66 -2.42 0.36
CA ASN A 212 -0.56 -2.13 -0.56
C ASN A 212 0.73 -2.88 -0.14
N TRP A 213 1.50 -3.33 -1.13
CA TRP A 213 2.78 -3.99 -0.97
C TRP A 213 3.97 -3.02 -0.93
N ALA A 214 3.72 -1.72 -1.02
CA ALA A 214 4.70 -0.67 -0.78
C ALA A 214 5.51 -0.99 0.48
N THR A 215 6.82 -1.10 0.29
CA THR A 215 7.77 -1.51 1.32
C THR A 215 8.81 -0.41 1.51
N TYR A 216 9.39 -0.36 2.70
CA TYR A 216 10.54 0.48 2.99
C TYR A 216 11.74 -0.39 3.35
N ILE A 217 12.92 0.21 3.34
CA ILE A 217 14.16 -0.40 3.81
C ILE A 217 14.61 0.26 5.10
N THR A 218 15.25 -0.51 5.98
CA THR A 218 15.95 0.02 7.16
C THR A 218 17.37 0.36 6.73
N PHE A 219 17.84 1.58 6.98
CA PHE A 219 19.18 2.00 6.58
C PHE A 219 20.27 1.24 7.32
N GLU A 220 21.22 0.70 6.55
CA GLU A 220 22.46 0.13 7.05
C GLU A 220 23.59 0.54 6.09
N ASP A 221 24.66 1.12 6.63
CA ASP A 221 25.77 1.62 5.82
C ASP A 221 26.47 0.50 5.04
N GLY A 222 26.53 0.65 3.73
CA GLY A 222 27.12 -0.30 2.79
C GLY A 222 26.23 -1.47 2.41
N LYS A 223 25.00 -1.57 2.95
CA LYS A 223 24.08 -2.66 2.63
C LYS A 223 23.48 -2.49 1.23
N GLU A 224 23.36 -3.62 0.55
CA GLU A 224 22.69 -3.76 -0.74
C GLU A 224 21.29 -4.35 -0.53
N TYR A 225 20.30 -3.79 -1.23
CA TYR A 225 18.90 -4.16 -1.18
C TYR A 225 18.43 -4.56 -2.56
N ASN A 226 17.59 -5.58 -2.63
CA ASN A 226 16.99 -6.02 -3.88
C ASN A 226 15.81 -5.11 -4.25
N ILE A 227 15.59 -4.93 -5.56
CA ILE A 227 14.49 -4.16 -6.13
C ILE A 227 13.60 -5.09 -6.93
N TYR A 228 12.30 -5.02 -6.67
CA TYR A 228 11.31 -5.91 -7.27
C TYR A 228 10.19 -5.15 -7.96
N LEU A 229 9.93 -5.48 -9.22
CA LEU A 229 8.79 -5.07 -10.02
C LEU A 229 7.58 -5.99 -9.72
N GLY A 230 6.42 -5.40 -9.41
CA GLY A 230 5.18 -6.16 -9.22
C GLY A 230 5.28 -7.27 -8.15
N GLN A 231 5.85 -6.97 -6.98
CA GLN A 231 6.02 -7.85 -5.81
C GLN A 231 6.95 -9.06 -5.95
N THR A 232 7.23 -9.55 -7.15
CA THR A 232 7.88 -10.86 -7.31
C THR A 232 9.07 -10.83 -8.26
N ASN A 233 9.16 -9.84 -9.14
CA ASN A 233 10.12 -9.85 -10.24
C ASN A 233 11.35 -9.02 -9.90
N PHE A 234 12.48 -9.67 -9.65
CA PHE A 234 13.75 -9.00 -9.39
C PHE A 234 14.22 -8.22 -10.63
N ILE A 235 14.52 -6.94 -10.47
CA ILE A 235 15.01 -6.07 -11.56
C ILE A 235 16.41 -5.49 -11.31
N GLY A 236 16.93 -5.59 -10.08
CA GLY A 236 18.24 -5.06 -9.72
C GLY A 236 18.43 -4.78 -8.24
N THR A 237 19.43 -3.97 -7.92
CA THR A 237 19.79 -3.63 -6.53
C THR A 237 20.01 -2.13 -6.31
N VAL A 238 19.95 -1.73 -5.05
CA VAL A 238 20.42 -0.42 -4.57
C VAL A 238 21.35 -0.61 -3.37
N THR A 239 22.51 0.02 -3.39
CA THR A 239 23.45 0.07 -2.24
C THR A 239 23.39 1.44 -1.59
N LEU A 240 23.19 1.49 -0.28
CA LEU A 240 23.18 2.74 0.49
C LEU A 240 24.52 2.92 1.21
N LYS A 241 25.15 4.09 1.06
CA LYS A 241 26.41 4.44 1.74
C LYS A 241 26.31 5.79 2.42
N GLU A 242 26.70 5.84 3.69
CA GLU A 242 26.78 7.07 4.45
C GLU A 242 27.77 8.04 3.82
N LYS A 243 27.37 9.32 3.75
CA LYS A 243 28.17 10.41 3.22
C LYS A 243 27.94 11.67 4.06
N GLY A 244 28.46 11.66 5.29
CA GLY A 244 28.26 12.76 6.22
C GLY A 244 26.80 12.83 6.67
N ASN A 245 26.14 13.97 6.44
CA ASN A 245 24.72 14.14 6.77
C ASN A 245 23.77 13.61 5.67
N ASP A 246 24.34 13.04 4.61
CA ASP A 246 23.60 12.50 3.48
C ASP A 246 23.82 10.99 3.37
N VAL A 247 22.97 10.33 2.60
CA VAL A 247 23.18 8.97 2.08
C VAL A 247 23.38 9.06 0.58
N LYS A 248 24.40 8.36 0.07
CA LYS A 248 24.55 8.08 -1.35
C LYS A 248 23.90 6.74 -1.66
N MET A 249 23.00 6.73 -2.62
CA MET A 249 22.32 5.52 -3.09
C MET A 249 22.82 5.20 -4.49
N LYS A 250 23.39 4.01 -4.67
CA LYS A 250 23.86 3.52 -5.98
C LYS A 250 22.94 2.42 -6.47
N PHE A 251 22.33 2.64 -7.63
CA PHE A 251 21.41 1.71 -8.27
C PHE A 251 22.11 0.89 -9.36
N ASN A 252 21.67 -0.36 -9.52
CA ASN A 252 22.11 -1.27 -10.57
C ASN A 252 20.94 -2.15 -11.02
N LEU A 253 20.24 -1.72 -12.08
CA LEU A 253 19.09 -2.41 -12.66
C LEU A 253 19.58 -3.41 -13.72
N SER A 254 19.94 -4.62 -13.29
CA SER A 254 20.60 -5.63 -14.14
C SER A 254 19.66 -6.41 -15.05
N SER A 255 18.38 -6.52 -14.66
CA SER A 255 17.35 -7.29 -15.39
C SER A 255 16.14 -6.42 -15.73
N GLY A 256 16.36 -5.10 -15.82
CA GLY A 256 15.32 -4.12 -16.04
C GLY A 256 15.87 -2.71 -16.26
N GLY A 257 14.97 -1.73 -16.23
CA GLY A 257 15.29 -0.33 -16.40
C GLY A 257 14.18 0.57 -15.86
N LEU A 258 14.31 1.87 -16.12
CA LEU A 258 13.34 2.88 -15.71
C LEU A 258 12.45 3.28 -16.88
N GLN A 259 11.16 3.44 -16.62
CA GLN A 259 10.23 3.94 -17.63
C GLN A 259 10.54 5.40 -17.97
N ASP A 260 10.27 5.80 -19.21
CA ASP A 260 10.39 7.19 -19.66
C ASP A 260 9.18 8.01 -19.20
N VAL A 261 9.11 8.21 -17.89
CA VAL A 261 8.08 9.00 -17.23
C VAL A 261 8.72 10.03 -16.32
N ASN A 262 8.08 11.20 -16.19
CA ASN A 262 8.54 12.22 -15.27
C ASN A 262 8.62 11.65 -13.84
N ASN A 263 9.75 11.88 -13.18
CA ASN A 263 10.02 11.40 -11.82
C ASN A 263 9.99 9.87 -11.68
N ASN A 264 10.63 9.13 -12.60
CA ASN A 264 10.70 7.67 -12.58
C ASN A 264 11.46 7.07 -11.37
N VAL A 265 12.16 7.90 -10.58
CA VAL A 265 12.72 7.53 -9.28
C VAL A 265 12.15 8.44 -8.20
N LYS A 266 11.49 7.84 -7.19
CA LYS A 266 10.82 8.55 -6.09
C LYS A 266 11.35 8.01 -4.76
N ILE A 267 11.93 8.89 -3.92
CA ILE A 267 12.58 8.50 -2.65
C ILE A 267 12.09 9.37 -1.50
N GLN A 268 11.76 8.72 -0.39
CA GLN A 268 11.34 9.37 0.85
C GLN A 268 12.10 8.77 2.02
N GLY A 269 12.74 9.61 2.83
CA GLY A 269 13.38 9.21 4.07
C GLY A 269 12.45 9.42 5.28
N TYR A 270 12.66 8.61 6.32
CA TYR A 270 11.93 8.67 7.59
C TYR A 270 12.85 8.43 8.78
N SER A 271 12.64 9.19 9.86
CA SER A 271 13.35 9.02 11.13
C SER A 271 12.80 7.88 11.98
N ASN A 272 11.65 7.32 11.63
CA ASN A 272 10.98 6.21 12.30
C ASN A 272 10.38 5.29 11.22
N PRO A 273 10.12 4.00 11.51
CA PRO A 273 9.40 3.15 10.57
C PRO A 273 8.09 3.84 10.15
N PRO A 274 7.84 3.98 8.84
CA PRO A 274 6.61 4.60 8.38
C PRO A 274 5.40 3.74 8.77
N SER A 275 4.27 4.39 9.03
CA SER A 275 3.02 3.74 9.49
C SER A 275 1.80 4.08 8.64
N GLY A 276 2.01 4.71 7.48
CA GLY A 276 0.99 5.09 6.52
C GLY A 276 1.61 5.20 5.13
N ASN A 277 0.84 4.96 4.07
CA ASN A 277 1.33 5.12 2.70
C ASN A 277 1.90 6.54 2.52
N PRO A 278 2.99 6.69 1.74
CA PRO A 278 3.38 8.01 1.30
C PRO A 278 2.19 8.60 0.53
N ALA A 279 1.73 9.80 0.92
CA ALA A 279 0.60 10.43 0.24
C ALA A 279 0.88 10.51 -1.27
N PRO A 280 -0.09 10.21 -2.15
CA PRO A 280 0.11 10.25 -3.59
C PRO A 280 0.80 11.54 -4.04
N GLY A 281 1.87 11.42 -4.82
CA GLY A 281 2.66 12.56 -5.29
C GLY A 281 3.53 13.27 -4.23
N SER A 282 3.64 12.78 -2.99
CA SER A 282 4.29 13.50 -1.88
C SER A 282 5.73 13.07 -1.55
N PHE A 283 6.36 12.24 -2.38
CA PHE A 283 7.79 11.94 -2.23
C PHE A 283 8.63 13.22 -2.26
N ALA A 284 9.44 13.43 -1.22
CA ALA A 284 10.29 14.62 -1.08
C ALA A 284 11.39 14.70 -2.14
N HIS A 285 11.90 13.54 -2.57
CA HIS A 285 12.95 13.45 -3.58
C HIS A 285 12.44 12.72 -4.81
N LYS A 286 12.57 13.37 -5.96
CA LYS A 286 12.10 12.86 -7.24
C LYS A 286 13.16 13.14 -8.30
N PHE A 287 13.43 12.15 -9.14
CA PHE A 287 14.45 12.24 -10.16
C PHE A 287 13.92 11.65 -11.46
N TYR A 288 14.37 12.23 -12.58
CA TYR A 288 14.28 11.60 -13.88
C TYR A 288 15.67 11.08 -14.22
N ILE A 289 15.76 9.77 -14.48
CA ILE A 289 17.00 9.05 -14.73
C ILE A 289 16.80 8.15 -15.94
N GLU A 290 17.76 8.16 -16.87
CA GLU A 290 17.71 7.31 -18.07
C GLU A 290 18.60 6.07 -17.92
N GLU A 291 19.62 6.13 -17.07
CA GLU A 291 20.62 5.08 -16.93
C GLU A 291 20.16 3.94 -16.01
N SER A 292 20.50 2.69 -16.37
CA SER A 292 20.28 1.52 -15.50
C SER A 292 21.26 1.44 -14.32
N ILE A 293 22.38 2.19 -14.37
CA ILE A 293 23.35 2.32 -13.29
C ILE A 293 23.54 3.80 -12.99
N PHE A 294 23.13 4.24 -11.80
CA PHE A 294 23.15 5.64 -11.43
C PHE A 294 23.34 5.84 -9.93
N GLU A 295 23.61 7.08 -9.53
CA GLU A 295 23.73 7.47 -8.12
C GLU A 295 22.89 8.70 -7.83
N VAL A 296 22.21 8.69 -6.68
CA VAL A 296 21.56 9.87 -6.11
C VAL A 296 22.08 10.10 -4.68
N THR A 297 21.96 11.33 -4.19
CA THR A 297 22.34 11.68 -2.82
C THR A 297 21.19 12.47 -2.19
N ILE A 298 20.71 12.01 -1.05
CA ILE A 298 19.62 12.64 -0.29
C ILE A 298 20.01 12.72 1.20
N PRO A 299 19.33 13.54 2.03
CA PRO A 299 19.58 13.58 3.45
C PRO A 299 19.50 12.20 4.12
N LYS A 300 20.37 11.97 5.09
CA LYS A 300 20.42 10.71 5.84
C LYS A 300 19.26 10.63 6.82
N GLU A 301 18.50 9.56 6.72
CA GLU A 301 17.40 9.10 7.57
C GLU A 301 17.59 7.60 7.92
N ASP A 302 16.81 7.11 8.89
CA ASP A 302 16.90 5.74 9.40
C ASP A 302 16.15 4.71 8.53
N TYR A 303 15.17 5.16 7.75
CA TYR A 303 14.35 4.33 6.87
C TYR A 303 14.12 5.03 5.53
N TYR A 304 13.93 4.26 4.45
CA TYR A 304 13.64 4.81 3.12
C TYR A 304 12.57 4.04 2.36
N GLY A 305 11.64 4.77 1.75
CA GLY A 305 10.89 4.29 0.59
C GLY A 305 11.64 4.60 -0.68
N ILE A 306 11.87 3.59 -1.50
CA ILE A 306 12.47 3.73 -2.82
C ILE A 306 11.51 3.11 -3.82
N HIS A 307 10.78 3.96 -4.55
CA HIS A 307 9.79 3.59 -5.56
C HIS A 307 10.34 3.95 -6.94
N LEU A 308 10.26 3.00 -7.88
CA LEU A 308 10.63 3.19 -9.28
C LEU A 308 9.44 2.91 -10.20
N ASP A 309 9.26 3.75 -11.20
CA ASP A 309 8.48 3.40 -12.39
C ASP A 309 9.43 2.64 -13.31
N ALA A 310 9.30 1.32 -13.33
CA ALA A 310 10.32 0.43 -13.88
C ALA A 310 9.75 -0.54 -14.90
N PHE A 311 10.65 -1.18 -15.64
CA PHE A 311 10.35 -2.29 -16.50
C PHE A 311 11.34 -3.44 -16.28
N GLN A 312 10.95 -4.64 -16.65
CA GLN A 312 11.77 -5.84 -16.63
C GLN A 312 12.09 -6.27 -18.06
N LEU A 313 13.35 -6.62 -18.29
CA LEU A 313 13.77 -7.22 -19.56
C LEU A 313 13.34 -8.69 -19.64
N CYS A 314 13.06 -9.17 -20.84
CA CYS A 314 12.85 -10.57 -21.14
C CYS A 314 14.14 -11.37 -20.93
N GLU A 315 14.04 -12.57 -20.35
CA GLU A 315 15.16 -13.52 -20.21
C GLU A 315 15.40 -14.34 -21.48
#